data_AF-A0A957N9H9-F1
#
_entry.id   AF-A0A957N9H9-F1
#
_cell.length_a   1.000
_cell.length_b   1.000
_cell.length_c   1.000
_cell.angle_alpha   90.00
_cell.angle_beta   90.00
_cell.angle_gamma   90.00
#
_symmetry.space_group_name_H-M   'P 1'
#
loop_
_entity.id
_entity.type
_entity.pdbx_description
1 polymer ?
#
loop_
_entity_poly.entity_id
_entity_poly.type
_entity_poly.pdbx_seq_one_letter_code
_entity_poly.pdbx_strand_id
1 'polypeptide(L)'
;MSRPSFAELIRLYDLDPKKSLGQNFLVDDSYLDEIVAAADLTPADTVLEIGPGLGTLTRALGDRAGRVVAVELDDRLISLLRTGFATRDNITIVHGDILELDPPALVAESTDMALPDVAYKVVANLPYYITSPVLRHLLEATPPAQRIVVMVQKEVAARICATPGDLSILAVSIQFYAAPSIVCTVPARAFYPRPKVDSAVLRLDVRPQPYFPDADPTRFFAIVRAGFSQKRKQLLNSLSGG
;
A
#
# COMPACT_ATOMS: atom_id res chain seq x y z
N MET A 1 -5.27 -8.73 -28.17
CA MET A 1 -4.08 -7.92 -28.53
C MET A 1 -2.97 -8.25 -27.54
N SER A 2 -1.73 -8.44 -28.00
CA SER A 2 -0.59 -8.71 -27.11
C SER A 2 -0.32 -7.51 -26.20
N ARG A 3 0.04 -7.77 -24.94
CA ARG A 3 0.43 -6.74 -23.97
C ARG A 3 1.67 -6.00 -24.50
N PRO A 4 1.67 -4.67 -24.64
CA PRO A 4 2.88 -3.93 -24.95
C PRO A 4 3.89 -4.16 -23.82
N SER A 5 5.13 -4.49 -24.18
CA SER A 5 6.22 -4.68 -23.25
C SER A 5 6.50 -3.38 -22.49
N PHE A 6 7.09 -3.51 -21.30
CA PHE A 6 7.51 -2.36 -20.50
C PHE A 6 8.42 -1.39 -21.29
N ALA A 7 9.32 -1.94 -22.12
CA ALA A 7 10.21 -1.16 -22.98
C ALA A 7 9.44 -0.38 -24.06
N GLU A 8 8.38 -0.95 -24.62
CA GLU A 8 7.51 -0.26 -25.59
C GLU A 8 6.73 0.87 -24.92
N LEU A 9 6.22 0.66 -23.69
CA LEU A 9 5.51 1.71 -22.95
C LEU A 9 6.43 2.90 -22.60
N ILE A 10 7.63 2.63 -22.10
CA ILE A 10 8.61 3.69 -21.80
C ILE A 10 8.94 4.52 -23.06
N ARG A 11 9.14 3.84 -24.21
CA ARG A 11 9.48 4.52 -25.48
C ARG A 11 8.30 5.27 -26.09
N LEU A 12 7.10 4.66 -26.11
CA LEU A 12 5.90 5.23 -26.73
C LEU A 12 5.49 6.54 -26.05
N TYR A 13 5.73 6.64 -24.76
CA TYR A 13 5.31 7.78 -23.94
C TYR A 13 6.47 8.68 -23.49
N ASP A 14 7.69 8.44 -24.00
CA ASP A 14 8.91 9.17 -23.64
C ASP A 14 9.06 9.39 -22.12
N LEU A 15 8.80 8.32 -21.36
CA LEU A 15 8.70 8.41 -19.90
C LEU A 15 10.07 8.23 -19.26
N ASP A 16 10.64 9.34 -18.76
CA ASP A 16 11.75 9.30 -17.82
C ASP A 16 11.22 9.13 -16.37
N PRO A 17 11.58 8.03 -15.66
CA PRO A 17 11.19 7.81 -14.28
C PRO A 17 11.65 8.95 -13.35
N LYS A 18 10.71 9.62 -12.69
CA LYS A 18 10.99 10.69 -11.73
C LYS A 18 11.61 10.11 -10.46
N LYS A 19 12.92 10.31 -10.31
CA LYS A 19 13.64 9.98 -9.06
C LYS A 19 13.04 10.69 -7.84
N SER A 20 12.55 11.91 -8.00
CA SER A 20 11.89 12.68 -6.92
C SER A 20 10.61 12.03 -6.41
N LEU A 21 9.90 11.28 -7.26
CA LEU A 21 8.70 10.52 -6.90
C LEU A 21 9.00 9.06 -6.55
N GLY A 22 10.28 8.67 -6.50
CA GLY A 22 10.70 7.31 -6.16
C GLY A 22 10.18 6.24 -7.13
N GLN A 23 9.91 6.60 -8.39
CA GLN A 23 9.35 5.67 -9.39
C GLN A 23 10.32 4.52 -9.67
N ASN A 24 9.92 3.31 -9.27
CA ASN A 24 10.56 2.04 -9.63
C ASN A 24 9.44 1.10 -10.09
N PHE A 25 9.38 0.83 -11.39
CA PHE A 25 8.33 0.01 -11.97
C PHE A 25 8.69 -1.46 -11.90
N LEU A 26 7.76 -2.30 -11.44
CA LEU A 26 7.94 -3.75 -11.46
C LEU A 26 7.89 -4.24 -12.92
N VAL A 27 8.93 -4.94 -13.36
CA VAL A 27 9.05 -5.44 -14.75
C VAL A 27 8.99 -6.96 -14.86
N ASP A 28 9.01 -7.66 -13.73
CA ASP A 28 8.93 -9.12 -13.66
C ASP A 28 7.51 -9.54 -13.22
N ASP A 29 6.80 -10.15 -14.15
CA ASP A 29 5.39 -10.54 -13.99
C ASP A 29 5.19 -11.62 -12.92
N SER A 30 6.21 -12.41 -12.57
CA SER A 30 6.05 -13.44 -11.53
C SER A 30 5.73 -12.84 -10.16
N TYR A 31 6.30 -11.68 -9.84
CA TYR A 31 5.99 -10.98 -8.59
C TYR A 31 4.66 -10.23 -8.65
N LEU A 32 4.19 -9.87 -9.84
CA LEU A 32 2.86 -9.32 -10.02
C LEU A 32 1.80 -10.35 -9.62
N ASP A 33 1.96 -11.59 -10.05
CA ASP A 33 1.06 -12.68 -9.69
C ASP A 33 1.06 -12.94 -8.17
N GLU A 34 2.21 -12.89 -7.50
CA GLU A 34 2.31 -13.00 -6.04
C GLU A 34 1.57 -11.87 -5.29
N ILE A 35 1.69 -10.62 -5.77
CA ILE A 35 0.96 -9.47 -5.20
C ILE A 35 -0.56 -9.67 -5.33
N VAL A 36 -1.00 -10.05 -6.52
CA VAL A 36 -2.42 -10.22 -6.82
C VAL A 36 -3.01 -11.43 -6.07
N ALA A 37 -2.26 -12.52 -5.96
CA ALA A 37 -2.64 -13.69 -5.18
C ALA A 37 -2.77 -13.35 -3.68
N ALA A 38 -1.84 -12.58 -3.13
CA ALA A 38 -1.90 -12.14 -1.73
C ALA A 38 -3.11 -11.25 -1.43
N ALA A 39 -3.58 -10.49 -2.42
CA ALA A 39 -4.76 -9.64 -2.32
C ALA A 39 -6.06 -10.45 -2.24
N ASP A 40 -6.06 -11.71 -2.72
CA ASP A 40 -7.17 -12.68 -2.57
C ASP A 40 -8.50 -12.08 -3.05
N LEU A 41 -8.47 -11.62 -4.30
CA LEU A 41 -9.55 -10.87 -4.90
C LEU A 41 -10.61 -11.81 -5.47
N THR A 42 -11.84 -11.38 -5.32
CA THR A 42 -13.05 -11.95 -5.91
C THR A 42 -13.72 -10.89 -6.81
N PRO A 43 -14.60 -11.29 -7.72
CA PRO A 43 -15.38 -10.34 -8.53
C PRO A 43 -16.31 -9.43 -7.72
N ALA A 44 -16.52 -9.69 -6.43
CA ALA A 44 -17.30 -8.83 -5.54
C ALA A 44 -16.45 -7.73 -4.87
N ASP A 45 -15.12 -7.83 -4.93
CA ASP A 45 -14.24 -6.90 -4.24
C ASP A 45 -14.09 -5.58 -4.99
N THR A 46 -13.98 -4.50 -4.21
CA THR A 46 -13.46 -3.21 -4.69
C THR A 46 -12.03 -3.03 -4.18
N VAL A 47 -11.14 -2.64 -5.09
CA VAL A 47 -9.71 -2.45 -4.80
C VAL A 47 -9.31 -1.00 -4.99
N LEU A 48 -8.70 -0.42 -3.97
CA LEU A 48 -7.95 0.82 -4.09
C LEU A 48 -6.51 0.49 -4.47
N GLU A 49 -6.08 0.95 -5.63
CA GLU A 49 -4.68 0.95 -6.05
C GLU A 49 -4.03 2.31 -5.80
N ILE A 50 -2.82 2.31 -5.23
CA ILE A 50 -2.06 3.53 -4.99
C ILE A 50 -0.79 3.49 -5.84
N GLY A 51 -0.60 4.49 -6.69
CA GLY A 51 0.54 4.59 -7.60
C GLY A 51 0.51 3.54 -8.72
N PRO A 52 -0.50 3.55 -9.60
CA PRO A 52 -0.63 2.60 -10.71
C PRO A 52 0.54 2.67 -11.71
N GLY A 53 1.23 3.81 -11.80
CA GLY A 53 2.37 3.96 -12.70
C GLY A 53 1.93 3.80 -14.17
N LEU A 54 2.48 2.78 -14.84
CA LEU A 54 2.10 2.45 -16.23
C LEU A 54 0.82 1.60 -16.34
N GLY A 55 0.16 1.29 -15.22
CA GLY A 55 -1.09 0.52 -15.19
C GLY A 55 -0.89 -1.00 -15.30
N THR A 56 0.32 -1.51 -15.07
CA THR A 56 0.57 -2.96 -15.11
C THR A 56 -0.20 -3.68 -14.01
N LEU A 57 -0.13 -3.19 -12.77
CA LEU A 57 -0.87 -3.74 -11.64
C LEU A 57 -2.37 -3.46 -11.79
N THR A 58 -2.77 -2.23 -12.14
CA THR A 58 -4.16 -1.85 -12.44
C THR A 58 -4.87 -2.84 -13.36
N ARG A 59 -4.21 -3.26 -14.45
CA ARG A 59 -4.78 -4.24 -15.39
C ARG A 59 -5.03 -5.59 -14.71
N ALA A 60 -4.03 -6.11 -13.99
CA ALA A 60 -4.13 -7.40 -13.32
C ALA A 60 -5.18 -7.42 -12.20
N LEU A 61 -5.34 -6.29 -11.50
CA LEU A 61 -6.41 -6.08 -10.52
C LEU A 61 -7.79 -6.03 -11.19
N GLY A 62 -7.92 -5.25 -12.27
CA GLY A 62 -9.17 -5.11 -13.01
C GLY A 62 -9.64 -6.37 -13.73
N ASP A 63 -8.77 -7.36 -13.90
CA ASP A 63 -9.12 -8.70 -14.41
C ASP A 63 -9.76 -9.60 -13.34
N ARG A 64 -9.68 -9.24 -12.05
CA ARG A 64 -10.12 -10.09 -10.93
C ARG A 64 -11.11 -9.42 -9.98
N ALA A 65 -10.99 -8.11 -9.78
CA ALA A 65 -11.87 -7.33 -8.92
C ALA A 65 -13.12 -6.82 -9.67
N GLY A 66 -14.21 -6.67 -8.93
CA GLY A 66 -15.43 -6.05 -9.45
C GLY A 66 -15.26 -4.56 -9.75
N ARG A 67 -14.39 -3.88 -9.00
CA ARG A 67 -14.02 -2.49 -9.22
C ARG A 67 -12.58 -2.19 -8.78
N VAL A 68 -11.89 -1.32 -9.51
CA VAL A 68 -10.57 -0.79 -9.17
C VAL A 68 -10.63 0.73 -9.19
N VAL A 69 -10.21 1.37 -8.11
CA VAL A 69 -9.99 2.81 -8.01
C VAL A 69 -8.49 3.02 -7.92
N ALA A 70 -7.87 3.61 -8.94
CA ALA A 70 -6.43 3.83 -8.98
C ALA A 70 -6.10 5.31 -8.78
N VAL A 71 -5.36 5.61 -7.71
CA VAL A 71 -4.92 6.97 -7.36
C VAL A 71 -3.49 7.17 -7.82
N GLU A 72 -3.27 8.14 -8.70
CA GLU A 72 -1.96 8.50 -9.23
C GLU A 72 -1.68 9.99 -9.01
N LEU A 73 -0.43 10.31 -8.66
CA LEU A 73 0.03 11.66 -8.37
C LEU A 73 0.67 12.32 -9.61
N ASP A 74 1.33 11.56 -10.48
CA ASP A 74 2.02 12.11 -11.65
C ASP A 74 1.05 12.42 -12.80
N ASP A 75 0.73 13.69 -13.01
CA ASP A 75 -0.17 14.21 -14.07
C ASP A 75 0.13 13.63 -15.46
N ARG A 76 1.41 13.36 -15.75
CA ARG A 76 1.87 12.79 -17.03
C ARG A 76 1.28 11.39 -17.27
N LEU A 77 1.13 10.61 -16.19
CA LEU A 77 0.62 9.25 -16.24
C LEU A 77 -0.91 9.21 -16.26
N ILE A 78 -1.59 10.25 -15.74
CA ILE A 78 -3.06 10.32 -15.72
C ILE A 78 -3.65 10.19 -17.12
N SER A 79 -3.13 10.96 -18.08
CA SER A 79 -3.64 10.93 -19.46
C SER A 79 -3.43 9.56 -20.12
N LEU A 80 -2.28 8.94 -19.85
CA LEU A 80 -1.95 7.59 -20.31
C LEU A 80 -2.90 6.55 -19.72
N LEU A 81 -3.10 6.57 -18.40
CA LEU A 81 -3.96 5.63 -17.68
C LEU A 81 -5.41 5.77 -18.13
N ARG A 82 -5.94 6.99 -18.21
CA ARG A 82 -7.30 7.25 -18.69
C ARG A 82 -7.51 6.74 -20.12
N THR A 83 -6.55 6.98 -21.01
CA THR A 83 -6.62 6.47 -22.39
C THR A 83 -6.53 4.94 -22.43
N GLY A 84 -5.60 4.36 -21.68
CA GLY A 84 -5.34 2.92 -21.66
C GLY A 84 -6.44 2.08 -21.02
N PHE A 85 -7.28 2.70 -20.18
CA PHE A 85 -8.41 2.06 -19.50
C PHE A 85 -9.78 2.63 -19.89
N ALA A 86 -9.86 3.46 -20.93
CA ALA A 86 -11.10 4.08 -21.39
C ALA A 86 -12.23 3.09 -21.73
N THR A 87 -11.88 1.84 -22.08
CA THR A 87 -12.83 0.77 -22.42
C THR A 87 -13.06 -0.21 -21.27
N ARG A 88 -12.62 0.10 -20.04
CA ARG A 88 -12.79 -0.76 -18.87
C ARG A 88 -13.64 -0.05 -17.82
N ASP A 89 -14.94 -0.37 -17.83
CA ASP A 89 -15.94 0.27 -16.96
C ASP A 89 -15.72 0.00 -15.46
N ASN A 90 -14.93 -1.02 -15.11
CA ASN A 90 -14.60 -1.37 -13.74
C ASN A 90 -13.34 -0.69 -13.20
N ILE A 91 -12.70 0.22 -13.96
CA ILE A 91 -11.48 0.90 -13.54
C ILE A 91 -11.69 2.42 -13.55
N THR A 92 -11.53 3.03 -12.39
CA THR A 92 -11.60 4.49 -12.20
C THR A 92 -10.20 5.04 -11.93
N ILE A 93 -9.79 6.04 -12.71
CA ILE A 93 -8.50 6.73 -12.53
C ILE A 93 -8.71 8.07 -11.84
N VAL A 94 -8.18 8.18 -10.63
CA VAL A 94 -8.22 9.39 -9.78
C VAL A 94 -6.85 10.05 -9.80
N HIS A 95 -6.84 11.36 -10.04
CA HIS A 95 -5.62 12.17 -9.97
C HIS A 95 -5.56 12.86 -8.60
N GLY A 96 -4.52 12.57 -7.83
CA GLY A 96 -4.30 13.24 -6.54
C GLY A 96 -3.26 12.54 -5.67
N ASP A 97 -2.93 13.18 -4.54
CA ASP A 97 -2.09 12.58 -3.50
C ASP A 97 -2.96 11.75 -2.56
N ILE A 98 -2.65 10.45 -2.43
CA ILE A 98 -3.35 9.56 -1.50
C ILE A 98 -3.31 10.05 -0.05
N LEU A 99 -2.28 10.80 0.34
CA LEU A 99 -2.15 11.36 1.69
C LEU A 99 -3.11 12.54 1.96
N GLU A 100 -3.66 13.13 0.89
CA GLU A 100 -4.62 14.24 0.97
C GLU A 100 -6.07 13.79 0.73
N LEU A 101 -6.26 12.58 0.19
CA LEU A 101 -7.57 12.02 -0.13
C LEU A 101 -8.09 11.10 0.98
N ASP A 102 -9.41 10.99 1.10
CA ASP A 102 -10.08 10.05 2.01
C ASP A 102 -10.32 8.71 1.28
N PRO A 103 -9.61 7.62 1.64
CA PRO A 103 -9.69 6.36 0.89
C PRO A 103 -11.09 5.72 0.93
N PRO A 104 -11.76 5.58 2.08
CA PRO A 104 -13.16 5.15 2.12
C PRO A 104 -14.10 5.99 1.25
N ALA A 105 -13.96 7.32 1.28
CA ALA A 105 -14.84 8.20 0.50
C ALA A 105 -14.64 8.01 -1.01
N LEU A 106 -13.39 7.88 -1.48
CA LEU A 106 -13.10 7.58 -2.89
C LEU A 106 -13.74 6.27 -3.34
N VAL A 107 -13.67 5.24 -2.49
CA VAL A 107 -14.26 3.95 -2.83
C VAL A 107 -15.79 4.05 -2.84
N ALA A 108 -16.38 4.70 -1.84
CA ALA A 108 -17.83 4.90 -1.72
C ALA A 108 -18.40 5.65 -2.94
N GLU A 109 -17.75 6.72 -3.38
CA GLU A 109 -18.10 7.45 -4.61
C GLU A 109 -18.02 6.54 -5.83
N SER A 110 -17.01 5.65 -5.88
CA SER A 110 -16.87 4.74 -7.02
C SER A 110 -17.90 3.61 -7.03
N THR A 111 -18.49 3.22 -5.91
CA THR A 111 -19.41 2.07 -5.82
C THR A 111 -20.87 2.46 -5.63
N ASP A 112 -21.17 3.77 -5.55
CA ASP A 112 -22.47 4.31 -5.14
C ASP A 112 -22.94 3.75 -3.78
N MET A 113 -22.00 3.39 -2.90
CA MET A 113 -22.28 2.85 -1.56
C MET A 113 -22.14 3.93 -0.48
N ALA A 114 -22.89 3.77 0.62
CA ALA A 114 -22.71 4.62 1.78
C ALA A 114 -21.45 4.22 2.57
N LEU A 115 -20.81 5.21 3.22
CA LEU A 115 -19.58 5.04 3.98
C LEU A 115 -19.58 3.93 5.06
N PRO A 116 -20.65 3.63 5.83
CA PRO A 116 -20.56 2.54 6.80
C PRO A 116 -20.51 1.14 6.13
N ASP A 117 -21.00 1.02 4.90
CA ASP A 117 -21.16 -0.25 4.21
C ASP A 117 -20.02 -0.51 3.20
N VAL A 118 -19.13 0.46 2.99
CA VAL A 118 -18.06 0.32 2.00
C VAL A 118 -17.02 -0.69 2.48
N ALA A 119 -16.80 -1.71 1.65
CA ALA A 119 -15.81 -2.75 1.88
C ALA A 119 -14.78 -2.72 0.76
N TYR A 120 -13.50 -2.63 1.12
CA TYR A 120 -12.44 -2.49 0.14
C TYR A 120 -11.13 -3.12 0.60
N LYS A 121 -10.29 -3.42 -0.39
CA LYS A 121 -8.91 -3.88 -0.22
C LYS A 121 -7.97 -2.85 -0.84
N VAL A 122 -6.74 -2.80 -0.36
CA VAL A 122 -5.71 -1.91 -0.91
C VAL A 122 -4.59 -2.75 -1.49
N VAL A 123 -4.16 -2.42 -2.71
CA VAL A 123 -2.99 -3.05 -3.33
C VAL A 123 -2.09 -1.97 -3.92
N ALA A 124 -0.81 -1.92 -3.55
CA ALA A 124 0.06 -0.84 -4.03
C ALA A 124 1.54 -1.23 -4.18
N ASN A 125 2.19 -0.67 -5.19
CA ASN A 125 3.64 -0.64 -5.30
C ASN A 125 4.15 0.75 -4.86
N LEU A 126 4.19 0.98 -3.54
CA LEU A 126 4.43 2.31 -2.99
C LEU A 126 5.88 2.78 -3.20
N PRO A 127 6.09 4.06 -3.51
CA PRO A 127 7.40 4.70 -3.34
C PRO A 127 7.85 4.61 -1.88
N TYR A 128 9.10 4.19 -1.66
CA TYR A 128 9.58 3.87 -0.30
C TYR A 128 9.55 5.03 0.70
N TYR A 129 9.65 6.28 0.21
CA TYR A 129 9.70 7.46 1.08
C TYR A 129 8.34 7.81 1.71
N ILE A 130 7.23 7.32 1.14
CA ILE A 130 5.87 7.55 1.67
C ILE A 130 5.24 6.31 2.30
N THR A 131 5.93 5.17 2.36
CA THR A 131 5.35 3.91 2.88
C THR A 131 4.74 4.07 4.28
N SER A 132 5.48 4.65 5.23
CA SER A 132 5.02 4.81 6.61
C SER A 132 3.80 5.74 6.75
N PRO A 133 3.79 6.97 6.19
CA PRO A 133 2.61 7.82 6.27
C PRO A 133 1.40 7.22 5.54
N VAL A 134 1.58 6.55 4.39
CA VAL A 134 0.48 5.87 3.69
C VAL A 134 -0.11 4.73 4.53
N LEU A 135 0.72 3.85 5.09
CA LEU A 135 0.21 2.76 5.93
C LEU A 135 -0.55 3.29 7.15
N ARG A 136 -0.06 4.37 7.77
CA ARG A 136 -0.77 5.01 8.87
C ARG A 136 -2.13 5.55 8.42
N HIS A 137 -2.16 6.31 7.33
CA HIS A 137 -3.38 6.89 6.75
C HIS A 137 -4.44 5.81 6.47
N LEU A 138 -4.03 4.68 5.88
CA LEU A 138 -4.94 3.58 5.56
C LEU A 138 -5.43 2.82 6.80
N LEU A 139 -4.60 2.63 7.81
CA LEU A 139 -4.95 1.89 9.03
C LEU A 139 -5.78 2.73 10.02
N GLU A 140 -5.69 4.06 9.95
CA GLU A 140 -6.50 4.99 10.75
C GLU A 140 -7.82 5.38 10.05
N ALA A 141 -8.04 4.98 8.79
CA ALA A 141 -9.27 5.26 8.03
C ALA A 141 -10.49 4.52 8.59
N THR A 142 -11.69 5.12 8.42
CA THR A 142 -12.96 4.54 8.88
C THR A 142 -14.04 4.64 7.78
N PRO A 143 -14.61 3.51 7.32
CA PRO A 143 -14.24 2.14 7.69
C PRO A 143 -12.82 1.76 7.21
N PRO A 144 -12.13 0.85 7.91
CA PRO A 144 -10.81 0.40 7.52
C PRO A 144 -10.86 -0.48 6.28
N ALA A 145 -9.78 -0.51 5.50
CA ALA A 145 -9.59 -1.54 4.48
C ALA A 145 -9.60 -2.93 5.14
N GLN A 146 -10.08 -3.97 4.44
CA GLN A 146 -10.07 -5.34 4.96
C GLN A 146 -8.68 -5.98 4.89
N ARG A 147 -7.97 -5.68 3.80
CA ARG A 147 -6.63 -6.18 3.52
C ARG A 147 -5.82 -5.14 2.79
N ILE A 148 -4.55 -5.02 3.16
CA ILE A 148 -3.58 -4.15 2.50
C ILE A 148 -2.42 -5.02 2.01
N VAL A 149 -2.16 -5.02 0.70
CA VAL A 149 -1.00 -5.69 0.09
C VAL A 149 -0.10 -4.63 -0.52
N VAL A 150 1.10 -4.48 0.01
CA VAL A 150 2.02 -3.42 -0.42
C VAL A 150 3.42 -3.94 -0.68
N MET A 151 4.05 -3.42 -1.72
CA MET A 151 5.50 -3.54 -1.92
C MET A 151 6.21 -2.53 -1.03
N VAL A 152 7.14 -3.00 -0.20
CA VAL A 152 7.98 -2.15 0.66
C VAL A 152 9.43 -2.62 0.61
N GLN A 153 10.36 -1.83 1.14
CA GLN A 153 11.74 -2.29 1.30
C GLN A 153 11.79 -3.53 2.20
N LYS A 154 12.67 -4.50 1.89
CA LYS A 154 12.79 -5.76 2.64
C LYS A 154 13.02 -5.56 4.14
N GLU A 155 13.87 -4.60 4.51
CA GLU A 155 14.14 -4.27 5.91
C GLU A 155 12.88 -3.69 6.61
N VAL A 156 12.11 -2.87 5.91
CA VAL A 156 10.86 -2.30 6.43
C VAL A 156 9.84 -3.42 6.69
N ALA A 157 9.66 -4.35 5.75
CA ALA A 157 8.79 -5.51 5.95
C ALA A 157 9.23 -6.35 7.17
N ALA A 158 10.54 -6.64 7.28
CA ALA A 158 11.09 -7.39 8.42
C ALA A 158 10.83 -6.68 9.75
N ARG A 159 11.01 -5.34 9.80
CA ARG A 159 10.73 -4.53 10.99
C ARG A 159 9.25 -4.51 11.37
N ILE A 160 8.35 -4.50 10.39
CA ILE A 160 6.90 -4.52 10.63
C ILE A 160 6.47 -5.88 11.19
N CYS A 161 7.04 -6.97 10.68
CA CYS A 161 6.77 -8.33 11.12
C CYS A 161 7.58 -8.78 12.35
N ALA A 162 8.36 -7.88 12.96
CA ALA A 162 9.18 -8.21 14.13
C ALA A 162 8.33 -8.67 15.32
N THR A 163 8.86 -9.60 16.12
CA THR A 163 8.23 -10.15 17.32
C THR A 163 8.80 -9.50 18.60
N PRO A 164 8.19 -9.71 19.78
CA PRO A 164 8.74 -9.23 21.05
C PRO A 164 10.23 -9.59 21.20
N GLY A 165 11.03 -8.61 21.63
CA GLY A 165 12.49 -8.65 21.56
C GLY A 165 13.04 -7.68 20.50
N ASP A 166 12.42 -7.64 19.32
CA ASP A 166 12.84 -6.82 18.17
C ASP A 166 11.80 -5.79 17.72
N LEU A 167 10.73 -5.61 18.52
CA LEU A 167 9.68 -4.65 18.23
C LEU A 167 10.24 -3.22 18.10
N SER A 168 9.61 -2.46 17.22
CA SER A 168 9.84 -1.02 17.05
C SER A 168 8.52 -0.27 17.11
N ILE A 169 8.55 1.06 17.25
CA ILE A 169 7.34 1.90 17.18
C ILE A 169 6.55 1.60 15.89
N LEU A 170 7.25 1.47 14.75
CA LEU A 170 6.62 1.11 13.47
C LEU A 170 5.88 -0.24 13.54
N ALA A 171 6.53 -1.26 14.11
CA ALA A 171 5.95 -2.59 14.26
C ALA A 171 4.66 -2.52 15.11
N VAL A 172 4.74 -1.86 16.28
CA VAL A 172 3.60 -1.72 17.18
C VAL A 172 2.47 -0.91 16.53
N SER A 173 2.78 0.18 15.83
CA SER A 173 1.80 1.00 15.13
C SER A 173 1.03 0.26 14.05
N ILE A 174 1.65 -0.71 13.37
CA ILE A 174 0.94 -1.52 12.37
C ILE A 174 0.26 -2.72 13.01
N GLN A 175 0.93 -3.43 13.92
CA GLN A 175 0.40 -4.64 14.57
C GLN A 175 -0.82 -4.36 15.46
N PHE A 176 -0.94 -3.12 15.96
CA PHE A 176 -2.12 -2.64 16.67
C PHE A 176 -3.38 -2.70 15.81
N TYR A 177 -3.29 -2.39 14.51
CA TYR A 177 -4.43 -2.37 13.59
C TYR A 177 -4.55 -3.63 12.71
N ALA A 178 -3.45 -4.34 12.44
CA ALA A 178 -3.42 -5.43 11.48
C ALA A 178 -2.51 -6.60 11.91
N ALA A 179 -2.68 -7.76 11.28
CA ALA A 179 -1.75 -8.88 11.35
C ALA A 179 -0.82 -8.85 10.11
N PRO A 180 0.46 -8.48 10.25
CA PRO A 180 1.38 -8.40 9.13
C PRO A 180 2.04 -9.75 8.80
N SER A 181 2.22 -10.05 7.51
CA SER A 181 2.97 -11.20 7.01
C SER A 181 3.77 -10.85 5.76
N ILE A 182 4.99 -11.39 5.64
CA ILE A 182 5.78 -11.29 4.41
C ILE A 182 5.34 -12.41 3.47
N VAL A 183 4.86 -12.04 2.30
CA VAL A 183 4.42 -12.99 1.26
C VAL A 183 5.65 -13.54 0.53
N CYS A 184 6.47 -12.64 -0.03
CA CYS A 184 7.70 -13.01 -0.73
C CYS A 184 8.71 -11.85 -0.73
N THR A 185 9.98 -12.17 -1.01
CA THR A 185 11.02 -11.16 -1.24
C THR A 185 11.22 -10.93 -2.73
N VAL A 186 11.37 -9.67 -3.12
CA VAL A 186 11.53 -9.25 -4.52
C VAL A 186 12.91 -8.63 -4.71
N PRO A 187 13.79 -9.20 -5.54
CA PRO A 187 15.13 -8.69 -5.71
C PRO A 187 15.10 -7.37 -6.49
N ALA A 188 16.04 -6.46 -6.19
CA ALA A 188 16.11 -5.16 -6.86
C ALA A 188 16.14 -5.25 -8.40
N ARG A 189 16.68 -6.33 -8.97
CA ARG A 189 16.74 -6.57 -10.41
C ARG A 189 15.37 -6.74 -11.09
N ALA A 190 14.29 -6.93 -10.31
CA ALA A 190 12.93 -7.06 -10.81
C ALA A 190 12.27 -5.70 -11.14
N PHE A 191 12.98 -4.58 -10.94
CA PHE A 191 12.44 -3.24 -11.15
C PHE A 191 13.25 -2.43 -12.18
N TYR A 192 12.58 -1.46 -12.80
CA TYR A 192 13.19 -0.43 -13.62
C TYR A 192 12.68 0.98 -13.22
N PRO A 193 13.57 1.94 -12.94
CA PRO A 193 15.00 1.76 -12.68
C PRO A 193 15.24 0.82 -11.49
N ARG A 194 16.44 0.25 -11.41
CA ARG A 194 16.79 -0.67 -10.33
C ARG A 194 16.96 0.12 -9.01
N PRO A 195 16.22 -0.22 -7.93
CA PRO A 195 16.44 0.35 -6.61
C PRO A 195 17.77 -0.16 -6.02
N LYS A 196 18.23 0.51 -4.95
CA LYS A 196 19.49 0.14 -4.26
C LYS A 196 19.35 -1.08 -3.35
N VAL A 197 18.12 -1.43 -2.97
CA VAL A 197 17.81 -2.47 -1.98
C VAL A 197 16.73 -3.39 -2.52
N ASP A 198 16.67 -4.60 -1.96
CA ASP A 198 15.59 -5.53 -2.24
C ASP A 198 14.28 -5.08 -1.59
N SER A 199 13.17 -5.52 -2.17
CA SER A 199 11.82 -5.29 -1.67
C SER A 199 11.23 -6.57 -1.07
N ALA A 200 10.06 -6.44 -0.46
CA ALA A 200 9.20 -7.53 -0.06
C ALA A 200 7.74 -7.15 -0.27
N VAL A 201 6.94 -8.15 -0.64
CA VAL A 201 5.47 -8.03 -0.65
C VAL A 201 4.99 -8.29 0.77
N LEU A 202 4.38 -7.26 1.36
CA LEU A 202 3.83 -7.28 2.70
C LEU A 202 2.31 -7.35 2.62
N ARG A 203 1.71 -8.34 3.27
CA ARG A 203 0.26 -8.46 3.46
C ARG A 203 -0.09 -8.08 4.89
N LEU A 204 -1.07 -7.20 5.04
CA LEU A 204 -1.67 -6.81 6.30
C LEU A 204 -3.14 -7.25 6.27
N ASP A 205 -3.51 -8.21 7.11
CA ASP A 205 -4.92 -8.50 7.38
C ASP A 205 -5.40 -7.54 8.47
N VAL A 206 -6.24 -6.58 8.08
CA VAL A 206 -6.68 -5.52 8.99
C VAL A 206 -7.75 -6.07 9.90
N ARG A 207 -7.65 -5.72 11.18
CA ARG A 207 -8.56 -6.23 12.19
C ARG A 207 -9.87 -5.42 12.16
N PRO A 208 -11.04 -6.06 12.35
CA PRO A 208 -12.31 -5.33 12.50
C PRO A 208 -12.30 -4.35 13.67
N GLN A 209 -11.54 -4.66 14.73
CA GLN A 209 -11.24 -3.76 15.84
C GLN A 209 -9.74 -3.83 16.16
N PRO A 210 -9.13 -2.76 16.68
CA PRO A 210 -7.73 -2.79 17.09
C PRO A 210 -7.42 -3.93 18.08
N TYR A 211 -6.14 -4.31 18.16
CA TYR A 211 -5.66 -5.41 19.02
C TYR A 211 -6.07 -5.24 20.48
N PHE A 212 -6.15 -3.99 20.95
CA PHE A 212 -6.72 -3.62 22.24
C PHE A 212 -7.96 -2.73 22.00
N PRO A 213 -9.16 -3.31 21.86
CA PRO A 213 -10.37 -2.57 21.48
C PRO A 213 -10.80 -1.55 22.53
N ASP A 214 -10.54 -1.83 23.81
CA ASP A 214 -10.89 -0.96 24.94
C ASP A 214 -9.84 0.14 25.20
N ALA A 215 -8.72 0.14 24.48
CA ALA A 215 -7.66 1.12 24.67
C ALA A 215 -7.93 2.37 23.83
N ASP A 216 -7.86 3.55 24.46
CA ASP A 216 -7.77 4.82 23.73
C ASP A 216 -6.47 4.83 22.90
N PRO A 217 -6.54 4.85 21.55
CA PRO A 217 -5.35 4.81 20.69
C PRO A 217 -4.38 5.96 20.99
N THR A 218 -4.88 7.13 21.39
CA THR A 218 -4.05 8.30 21.70
C THR A 218 -3.15 8.01 22.91
N ARG A 219 -3.75 7.49 23.99
CA ARG A 219 -3.03 7.11 25.21
C ARG A 219 -2.11 5.92 24.97
N PHE A 220 -2.58 4.91 24.23
CA PHE A 220 -1.78 3.75 23.87
C PHE A 220 -0.49 4.18 23.16
N PHE A 221 -0.59 4.99 22.11
CA PHE A 221 0.59 5.42 21.36
C PHE A 221 1.47 6.42 22.13
N ALA A 222 0.92 7.18 23.08
CA ALA A 222 1.74 7.97 24.01
C ALA A 222 2.65 7.06 24.87
N ILE A 223 2.09 5.99 25.45
CA ILE A 223 2.85 5.00 26.23
C ILE A 223 3.90 4.30 25.36
N VAL A 224 3.53 3.89 24.14
CA VAL A 224 4.48 3.27 23.19
C VAL A 224 5.64 4.22 22.91
N ARG A 225 5.39 5.49 22.58
CA ARG A 225 6.47 6.46 22.33
C ARG A 225 7.37 6.66 23.55
N ALA A 226 6.80 6.79 24.75
CA ALA A 226 7.57 6.91 25.98
C ALA A 226 8.43 5.67 26.25
N GLY A 227 7.87 4.47 26.10
CA GLY A 227 8.57 3.20 26.32
C GLY A 227 9.74 2.97 25.35
N PHE A 228 9.62 3.43 24.10
CA PHE A 228 10.67 3.31 23.09
C PHE A 228 11.66 4.49 23.05
N SER A 229 11.48 5.51 23.91
CA SER A 229 12.29 6.74 23.91
C SER A 229 13.77 6.48 24.25
N GLN A 230 14.06 5.51 25.11
CA GLN A 230 15.42 5.19 25.55
C GLN A 230 15.76 3.69 25.42
N LYS A 231 16.24 3.29 24.24
CA LYS A 231 16.57 1.89 23.88
C LYS A 231 17.45 1.12 24.87
N ARG A 232 18.29 1.81 25.67
CA ARG A 232 19.26 1.19 26.59
C ARG A 232 18.88 1.33 28.07
N LYS A 233 17.67 1.80 28.39
CA LYS A 233 17.18 1.94 29.77
C LYS A 233 16.09 0.93 30.05
N GLN A 234 15.94 0.59 31.33
CA GLN A 234 14.76 -0.13 31.81
C GLN A 234 13.48 0.65 31.50
N LEU A 235 12.38 -0.08 31.25
CA LEU A 235 11.10 0.51 30.84
C LEU A 235 10.60 1.57 31.83
N LEU A 236 10.69 1.31 33.13
CA LEU A 236 10.28 2.26 34.18
C LEU A 236 10.93 3.64 33.98
N ASN A 237 12.24 3.68 33.75
CA ASN A 237 12.98 4.92 33.53
C ASN A 237 12.59 5.62 32.23
N SER A 238 12.24 4.84 31.19
CA SER A 238 11.79 5.40 29.90
C SER A 238 10.39 6.01 30.02
N LEU A 239 9.50 5.39 30.79
CA LEU A 239 8.14 5.88 31.04
C LEU A 239 8.13 7.10 31.98
N SER A 240 9.00 7.16 32.99
CA SER A 240 9.07 8.30 33.91
C SER A 240 9.64 9.58 33.30
N GLY A 241 10.34 9.49 32.17
CA GLY A 241 10.96 10.63 31.49
C GLY A 241 10.34 11.03 30.15
N GLY A 242 9.27 10.34 29.73
CA GLY A 242 8.59 10.53 28.44
C GLY A 242 7.18 11.07 28.56
#